data_AF-A0A959SIZ8-F1
#
_entry.id   AF-A0A959SIZ8-F1
#
_cell.length_a   1.000
_cell.length_b   1.000
_cell.length_c   1.000
_cell.angle_alpha   90.00
_cell.angle_beta   90.00
_cell.angle_gamma   90.00
#
_symmetry.space_group_name_H-M   'P 1'
#
loop_
_entity.id
_entity.type
_entity.pdbx_description
1 polymer ?
#
loop_
_entity_poly.entity_id
_entity_poly.type
_entity_poly.pdbx_seq_one_letter_code
_entity_poly.pdbx_strand_id
1 'polypeptide(L)'
;MIRTATLLLTLPLVGMLHAASGGPDAYGYTWKDSNEPDGPVYDWVDITQTGQLVIGLGDDNVVGPITMITDHPFYWYGRKNVWIGSNGYIAFNDGNIASPFPIIPTAGGVNDYIAAMTADLNFAGVDNPGRCFILDEEYRTIISYITVPFWNSAPPSYAGSNTFQIILDKLDSTITIQYQNQTGLTNNNDLLIGIESVAGSIGLQHSADIYPTVDHAIRFYMPTET
;
A
#
# COMPACT_ATOMS: atom_id res chain seq x y z
N MET A 1 20.64 52.18 -31.33
CA MET A 1 20.78 50.77 -30.87
C MET A 1 20.25 50.69 -29.45
N ILE A 2 19.01 50.24 -29.27
CA ILE A 2 18.45 49.96 -27.94
C ILE A 2 18.41 48.45 -27.82
N ARG A 3 19.18 47.89 -26.89
CA ARG A 3 19.14 46.46 -26.55
C ARG A 3 18.15 46.29 -25.40
N THR A 4 17.01 45.70 -25.68
CA THR A 4 16.06 45.25 -24.67
C THR A 4 16.60 43.95 -24.06
N ALA A 5 16.97 43.98 -22.79
CA ALA A 5 17.33 42.78 -22.04
C ALA A 5 16.03 42.17 -21.46
N THR A 6 15.67 40.98 -21.93
CA THR A 6 14.57 40.21 -21.35
C THR A 6 15.07 39.56 -20.07
N LEU A 7 14.53 39.98 -18.92
CA LEU A 7 14.78 39.34 -17.63
C LEU A 7 13.91 38.07 -17.56
N LEU A 8 14.52 36.90 -17.60
CA LEU A 8 13.84 35.63 -17.40
C LEU A 8 13.70 35.41 -15.89
N LEU A 9 12.48 35.58 -15.36
CA LEU A 9 12.17 35.25 -13.97
C LEU A 9 11.85 33.76 -13.89
N THR A 10 12.80 32.95 -13.44
CA THR A 10 12.56 31.54 -13.11
C THR A 10 11.86 31.48 -11.75
N LEU A 11 10.56 31.17 -11.73
CA LEU A 11 9.88 30.74 -10.50
C LEU A 11 10.46 29.37 -10.11
N PRO A 12 11.00 29.17 -8.90
CA PRO A 12 11.26 27.82 -8.42
C PRO A 12 9.89 27.14 -8.27
N LEU A 13 9.70 26.03 -8.97
CA LEU A 13 8.62 25.10 -8.69
C LEU A 13 8.93 24.50 -7.31
N VAL A 14 8.36 25.07 -6.26
CA VAL A 14 8.40 24.45 -4.93
C VAL A 14 7.45 23.26 -5.03
N GLY A 15 8.01 22.09 -5.39
CA GLY A 15 7.29 20.83 -5.22
C GLY A 15 6.88 20.74 -3.76
N MET A 16 5.63 20.35 -3.50
CA MET A 16 5.21 20.06 -2.14
C MET A 16 6.09 18.92 -1.63
N LEU A 17 7.02 19.25 -0.73
CA LEU A 17 7.83 18.27 0.00
C LEU A 17 6.88 17.57 0.98
N HIS A 18 6.38 16.41 0.57
CA HIS A 18 5.80 15.46 1.51
C HIS A 18 6.94 14.94 2.39
N ALA A 19 6.64 14.66 3.66
CA ALA A 19 7.61 14.00 4.52
C ALA A 19 7.98 12.66 3.87
N ALA A 20 9.27 12.35 3.84
CA ALA A 20 9.79 11.09 3.33
C ALA A 20 10.10 10.11 4.49
N SER A 21 9.81 10.53 5.73
CA SER A 21 9.86 9.72 6.94
C SER A 21 8.79 10.15 7.95
N GLY A 22 8.40 9.25 8.86
CA GLY A 22 7.39 9.54 9.88
C GLY A 22 7.35 8.57 11.06
N GLY A 23 6.47 8.88 12.01
CA GLY A 23 6.44 8.27 13.35
C GLY A 23 7.38 8.97 14.35
N PRO A 24 7.64 8.36 15.53
CA PRO A 24 7.03 7.13 15.99
C PRO A 24 5.53 7.30 16.31
N ASP A 25 4.72 6.27 16.08
CA ASP A 25 3.39 6.22 16.70
C ASP A 25 3.47 5.84 18.19
N ALA A 26 2.31 5.73 18.85
CA ALA A 26 2.23 5.39 20.27
C ALA A 26 2.75 3.98 20.63
N TYR A 27 2.95 3.11 19.63
CA TYR A 27 3.57 1.79 19.78
C TYR A 27 4.99 1.74 19.22
N GLY A 28 5.57 2.88 18.86
CA GLY A 28 6.96 3.04 18.48
C GLY A 28 7.27 2.74 17.01
N TYR A 29 6.27 2.41 16.18
CA TYR A 29 6.53 2.16 14.77
C TYR A 29 6.95 3.45 14.08
N THR A 30 7.87 3.36 13.13
CA THR A 30 8.29 4.48 12.26
C THR A 30 8.21 4.06 10.79
N TRP A 31 8.32 5.01 9.88
CA TRP A 31 8.47 4.70 8.46
C TRP A 31 9.48 5.61 7.76
N LYS A 32 10.05 5.11 6.67
CA LYS A 32 10.84 5.86 5.69
C LYS A 32 10.43 5.45 4.29
N ASP A 33 10.51 6.38 3.35
CA ASP A 33 10.39 6.13 1.93
C ASP A 33 11.77 6.16 1.22
N SER A 34 11.80 5.77 -0.04
CA SER A 34 13.03 5.68 -0.83
C SER A 34 13.68 7.02 -1.20
N ASN A 35 13.06 8.15 -0.86
CA ASN A 35 13.63 9.50 -1.04
C ASN A 35 14.50 9.93 0.16
N GLU A 36 14.41 9.25 1.30
CA GLU A 36 15.29 9.52 2.45
C GLU A 36 16.69 8.94 2.28
N PRO A 37 17.73 9.60 2.83
CA PRO A 37 19.01 8.96 3.10
C PRO A 37 18.81 7.70 3.97
N ASP A 38 19.44 6.61 3.55
CA ASP A 38 19.30 5.29 4.18
C ASP A 38 17.85 4.78 4.24
N GLY A 39 17.00 5.27 3.33
CA GLY A 39 15.64 4.75 3.10
C GLY A 39 15.66 3.37 2.43
N PRO A 40 14.51 2.70 2.33
CA PRO A 40 14.38 1.47 1.57
C PRO A 40 14.75 1.70 0.09
N VAL A 41 15.39 0.71 -0.52
CA VAL A 41 15.61 0.67 -1.96
C VAL A 41 14.43 -0.04 -2.62
N TYR A 42 13.92 0.53 -3.71
CA TYR A 42 13.00 -0.19 -4.59
C TYR A 42 13.74 -1.34 -5.28
N ASP A 43 13.27 -2.56 -5.03
CA ASP A 43 13.78 -3.83 -5.54
C ASP A 43 12.59 -4.79 -5.70
N TRP A 44 11.94 -4.72 -6.86
CA TRP A 44 10.73 -5.49 -7.15
C TRP A 44 11.01 -7.00 -7.13
N VAL A 45 10.14 -7.77 -6.48
CA VAL A 45 10.24 -9.23 -6.40
C VAL A 45 9.13 -9.83 -7.23
N ASP A 46 9.45 -10.26 -8.45
CA ASP A 46 8.44 -10.87 -9.32
C ASP A 46 8.04 -12.26 -8.81
N ILE A 47 6.82 -12.34 -8.27
CA ILE A 47 6.20 -13.59 -7.81
C ILE A 47 5.13 -14.13 -8.77
N THR A 48 5.00 -13.59 -9.99
CA THR A 48 3.94 -14.02 -10.93
C THR A 48 4.11 -15.47 -11.41
N GLN A 49 5.33 -16.02 -11.30
CA GLN A 49 5.64 -17.42 -11.65
C GLN A 49 5.89 -18.32 -10.43
N THR A 50 6.18 -17.76 -9.27
CA THR A 50 6.56 -18.49 -8.06
C THR A 50 5.49 -18.46 -6.97
N GLY A 51 4.68 -17.40 -6.93
CA GLY A 51 3.55 -17.23 -6.03
C GLY A 51 2.29 -17.94 -6.53
N GLN A 52 1.33 -18.10 -5.62
CA GLN A 52 0.00 -18.60 -5.90
C GLN A 52 -0.93 -17.46 -6.32
N LEU A 53 -1.72 -17.68 -7.37
CA LEU A 53 -2.77 -16.74 -7.76
C LEU A 53 -3.88 -16.73 -6.71
N VAL A 54 -4.23 -15.54 -6.22
CA VAL A 54 -5.34 -15.32 -5.29
C VAL A 54 -6.65 -15.32 -6.08
N ILE A 55 -7.41 -16.39 -5.96
CA ILE A 55 -8.70 -16.56 -6.64
C ILE A 55 -9.83 -16.02 -5.76
N GLY A 56 -10.79 -15.32 -6.39
CA GLY A 56 -12.03 -14.88 -5.74
C GLY A 56 -12.10 -13.39 -5.44
N LEU A 57 -11.04 -12.61 -5.71
CA LEU A 57 -11.12 -11.16 -5.67
C LEU A 57 -12.05 -10.64 -6.77
N GLY A 58 -12.89 -9.68 -6.41
CA GLY A 58 -13.86 -9.02 -7.26
C GLY A 58 -13.91 -7.52 -6.95
N ASP A 59 -15.11 -6.97 -6.88
CA ASP A 59 -15.37 -5.61 -6.41
C ASP A 59 -15.74 -5.66 -4.91
N ASP A 60 -15.20 -4.73 -4.11
CA ASP A 60 -15.44 -4.60 -2.67
C ASP A 60 -15.53 -5.93 -1.90
N ASN A 61 -14.45 -6.73 -1.92
CA ASN A 61 -14.44 -8.00 -1.22
C ASN A 61 -13.08 -8.38 -0.65
N VAL A 62 -13.05 -9.54 0.03
CA VAL A 62 -11.88 -10.08 0.71
C VAL A 62 -11.76 -11.56 0.39
N VAL A 63 -10.52 -12.03 0.25
CA VAL A 63 -10.16 -13.46 0.19
C VAL A 63 -9.30 -13.83 1.39
N GLY A 64 -9.74 -14.82 2.17
CA GLY A 64 -9.02 -15.32 3.34
C GLY A 64 -9.91 -16.18 4.24
N PRO A 65 -9.38 -16.62 5.40
CA PRO A 65 -7.98 -16.48 5.80
C PRO A 65 -7.04 -17.31 4.94
N ILE A 66 -5.88 -16.74 4.60
CA ILE A 66 -4.71 -17.50 4.17
C ILE A 66 -3.80 -17.65 5.40
N THR A 67 -3.51 -18.89 5.78
CA THR A 67 -2.63 -19.19 6.92
C THR A 67 -1.18 -19.18 6.48
N MET A 68 -0.38 -18.24 6.98
CA MET A 68 1.06 -18.13 6.71
C MET A 68 1.86 -19.21 7.45
N ILE A 69 2.99 -19.64 6.91
CA ILE A 69 3.88 -20.69 7.44
C ILE A 69 4.39 -20.34 8.84
N THR A 70 4.70 -19.06 9.07
CA THR A 70 5.21 -18.45 10.31
C THR A 70 4.50 -17.12 10.54
N ASP A 71 4.49 -16.66 11.78
CA ASP A 71 3.81 -15.43 12.16
C ASP A 71 4.61 -14.21 11.67
N HIS A 72 3.91 -13.16 11.23
CA HIS A 72 4.50 -11.83 11.10
C HIS A 72 4.22 -11.03 12.38
N PRO A 73 5.24 -10.48 13.06
CA PRO A 73 5.01 -9.59 14.19
C PRO A 73 4.45 -8.24 13.74
N PHE A 74 3.29 -7.86 14.27
CA PHE A 74 2.61 -6.61 13.94
C PHE A 74 1.96 -6.02 15.19
N TYR A 75 2.37 -4.81 15.57
CA TYR A 75 1.89 -4.10 16.76
C TYR A 75 1.88 -4.96 18.03
N TRP A 76 3.00 -5.65 18.28
CA TRP A 76 3.23 -6.51 19.45
C TRP A 76 2.43 -7.82 19.48
N TYR A 77 1.78 -8.19 18.37
CA TYR A 77 1.09 -9.47 18.22
C TYR A 77 1.66 -10.28 17.06
N GLY A 78 1.67 -11.61 17.19
CA GLY A 78 1.93 -12.52 16.07
C GLY A 78 0.69 -12.63 15.19
N ARG A 79 0.83 -12.35 13.90
CA ARG A 79 -0.23 -12.53 12.90
C ARG A 79 0.04 -13.77 12.07
N LYS A 80 -0.84 -14.76 12.20
CA LYS A 80 -0.76 -16.05 11.48
C LYS A 80 -1.59 -16.07 10.20
N ASN A 81 -2.75 -15.41 10.24
CA ASN A 81 -3.72 -15.42 9.16
C ASN A 81 -3.77 -14.04 8.51
N VAL A 82 -3.83 -14.02 7.19
CA VAL A 82 -3.97 -12.81 6.39
C VAL A 82 -5.19 -12.91 5.49
N TRP A 83 -5.90 -11.80 5.38
CA TRP A 83 -6.99 -11.56 4.45
C TRP A 83 -6.54 -10.52 3.43
N ILE A 84 -6.78 -10.79 2.15
CA ILE A 84 -6.38 -9.94 1.04
C ILE A 84 -7.65 -9.25 0.53
N GLY A 85 -7.68 -7.92 0.59
CA GLY A 85 -8.83 -7.13 0.14
C GLY A 85 -8.68 -6.67 -1.30
N SER A 86 -9.77 -6.64 -2.08
CA SER A 86 -9.76 -6.15 -3.46
C SER A 86 -9.22 -4.73 -3.57
N ASN A 87 -9.49 -3.89 -2.57
CA ASN A 87 -9.09 -2.50 -2.49
C ASN A 87 -7.64 -2.28 -2.02
N GLY A 88 -6.70 -3.18 -2.29
CA GLY A 88 -5.27 -2.90 -2.13
C GLY A 88 -4.73 -2.83 -0.70
N TYR A 89 -5.41 -3.49 0.24
CA TYR A 89 -4.96 -3.70 1.62
C TYR A 89 -4.79 -5.19 1.92
N ILE A 90 -4.11 -5.48 3.02
CA ILE A 90 -4.27 -6.76 3.73
C ILE A 90 -4.73 -6.49 5.15
N ALA A 91 -5.53 -7.40 5.71
CA ALA A 91 -5.98 -7.36 7.08
C ALA A 91 -5.59 -8.64 7.82
N PHE A 92 -5.45 -8.56 9.13
CA PHE A 92 -5.21 -9.71 10.00
C PHE A 92 -6.49 -10.18 10.72
N ASN A 93 -7.64 -9.73 10.21
CA ASN A 93 -8.99 -10.17 10.54
C ASN A 93 -9.86 -10.20 9.27
N ASP A 94 -11.09 -10.74 9.37
CA ASP A 94 -12.04 -10.90 8.26
C ASP A 94 -12.83 -9.60 7.94
N GLY A 95 -12.13 -8.47 7.90
CA GLY A 95 -12.74 -7.16 7.69
C GLY A 95 -12.64 -6.69 6.24
N ASN A 96 -13.75 -6.22 5.67
CA ASN A 96 -13.79 -5.57 4.37
C ASN A 96 -13.70 -4.04 4.47
N ILE A 97 -12.68 -3.45 3.85
CA ILE A 97 -12.46 -2.01 3.68
C ILE A 97 -12.87 -1.62 2.24
N ALA A 98 -13.94 -0.84 2.12
CA ALA A 98 -14.51 -0.35 0.86
C ALA A 98 -14.68 1.19 0.91
N SER A 99 -14.79 1.81 -0.26
CA SER A 99 -14.96 3.28 -0.35
C SER A 99 -16.27 3.73 0.33
N PRO A 100 -16.28 4.84 1.10
CA PRO A 100 -15.15 5.74 1.39
C PRO A 100 -14.19 5.18 2.44
N PHE A 101 -12.89 5.38 2.23
CA PHE A 101 -11.86 4.83 3.11
C PHE A 101 -11.60 5.72 4.35
N PRO A 102 -11.42 5.13 5.55
CA PRO A 102 -11.14 5.89 6.76
C PRO A 102 -9.68 6.34 6.83
N ILE A 103 -9.41 7.57 7.29
CA ILE A 103 -8.04 8.00 7.58
C ILE A 103 -7.38 7.09 8.62
N ILE A 104 -6.06 6.97 8.59
CA ILE A 104 -5.31 6.12 9.54
C ILE A 104 -4.69 7.01 10.64
N PRO A 105 -4.86 6.69 11.92
CA PRO A 105 -5.72 5.66 12.49
C PRO A 105 -7.18 6.11 12.71
N THR A 106 -8.15 5.21 12.54
CA THR A 106 -9.57 5.41 12.92
C THR A 106 -10.14 4.18 13.59
N ALA A 107 -10.44 4.28 14.89
CA ALA A 107 -11.04 3.20 15.66
C ALA A 107 -12.52 2.95 15.31
N GLY A 108 -12.95 1.69 15.45
CA GLY A 108 -14.36 1.29 15.36
C GLY A 108 -14.81 0.76 13.99
N GLY A 109 -13.91 0.76 13.00
CA GLY A 109 -14.09 0.10 11.71
C GLY A 109 -13.39 -1.26 11.64
N VAL A 110 -13.06 -1.69 10.42
CA VAL A 110 -12.06 -2.73 10.20
C VAL A 110 -10.71 -2.16 10.62
N ASN A 111 -10.06 -2.82 11.58
CA ASN A 111 -8.74 -2.42 12.06
C ASN A 111 -7.74 -3.55 11.78
N ASP A 112 -6.51 -3.47 12.31
CA ASP A 112 -5.49 -4.52 12.16
C ASP A 112 -5.11 -4.78 10.69
N TYR A 113 -4.75 -3.72 9.97
CA TYR A 113 -4.51 -3.78 8.53
C TYR A 113 -3.31 -2.99 8.07
N ILE A 114 -2.86 -3.32 6.86
CA ILE A 114 -1.83 -2.61 6.10
C ILE A 114 -2.49 -2.10 4.82
N ALA A 115 -2.55 -0.78 4.68
CA ALA A 115 -2.99 -0.09 3.47
C ALA A 115 -1.78 0.16 2.57
N ALA A 116 -1.69 -0.59 1.48
CA ALA A 116 -0.56 -0.49 0.56
C ALA A 116 -0.81 0.50 -0.56
N MET A 117 -2.03 0.52 -1.07
CA MET A 117 -2.52 1.57 -1.94
C MET A 117 -4.04 1.50 -1.86
N THR A 118 -4.56 1.65 -0.65
CA THR A 118 -5.97 1.39 -0.40
C THR A 118 -6.82 2.41 -1.10
N ALA A 119 -7.48 1.96 -2.16
CA ALA A 119 -8.25 2.78 -3.08
C ALA A 119 -9.34 1.90 -3.69
N ASP A 120 -10.30 2.53 -4.35
CA ASP A 120 -11.41 1.86 -5.03
C ASP A 120 -10.88 1.10 -6.25
N LEU A 121 -10.40 -0.13 -6.03
CA LEU A 121 -9.75 -1.00 -7.00
C LEU A 121 -10.71 -2.13 -7.39
N ASN A 122 -10.63 -2.55 -8.65
CA ASN A 122 -11.59 -3.49 -9.18
C ASN A 122 -10.92 -4.70 -9.82
N PHE A 123 -11.33 -5.91 -9.42
CA PHE A 123 -10.98 -7.17 -10.09
C PHE A 123 -12.11 -7.74 -10.96
N ALA A 124 -13.32 -7.16 -10.89
CA ALA A 124 -14.48 -7.56 -11.68
C ALA A 124 -14.51 -6.86 -13.05
N GLY A 125 -15.35 -7.36 -13.95
CA GLY A 125 -15.50 -6.84 -15.32
C GLY A 125 -14.88 -7.75 -16.36
N VAL A 126 -15.47 -7.72 -17.56
CA VAL A 126 -14.98 -8.49 -18.72
C VAL A 126 -13.60 -7.99 -19.10
N ASP A 127 -12.66 -8.92 -19.32
CA ASP A 127 -11.27 -8.63 -19.71
C ASP A 127 -10.48 -7.74 -18.71
N ASN A 128 -10.93 -7.65 -17.45
CA ASN A 128 -10.17 -6.96 -16.41
C ASN A 128 -8.79 -7.64 -16.21
N PRO A 129 -7.68 -6.91 -16.38
CA PRO A 129 -6.33 -7.48 -16.30
C PRO A 129 -5.84 -7.71 -14.87
N GLY A 130 -6.52 -7.18 -13.86
CA GLY A 130 -6.09 -7.22 -12.46
C GLY A 130 -5.84 -8.65 -11.96
N ARG A 131 -4.67 -8.89 -11.37
CA ARG A 131 -4.29 -10.14 -10.72
C ARG A 131 -3.67 -9.87 -9.37
N CYS A 132 -3.84 -10.77 -8.41
CA CYS A 132 -3.16 -10.73 -7.13
C CYS A 132 -2.46 -12.06 -6.89
N PHE A 133 -1.21 -12.03 -6.46
CA PHE A 133 -0.41 -13.21 -6.14
C PHE A 133 0.05 -13.14 -4.70
N ILE A 134 0.18 -14.30 -4.07
CA ILE A 134 0.82 -14.45 -2.75
C ILE A 134 1.93 -15.49 -2.83
N LEU A 135 3.11 -15.13 -2.34
CA LEU A 135 4.21 -16.06 -2.07
C LEU A 135 4.49 -16.03 -0.57
N ASP A 136 4.35 -17.18 0.09
CA ASP A 136 4.61 -17.30 1.52
C ASP A 136 5.78 -18.25 1.76
N GLU A 137 6.78 -17.76 2.49
CA GLU A 137 8.03 -18.45 2.86
C GLU A 137 8.20 -18.36 4.39
N GLU A 138 9.12 -19.15 4.96
CA GLU A 138 9.35 -19.15 6.42
C GLU A 138 9.80 -17.78 6.97
N TYR A 139 10.53 -16.99 6.17
CA TYR A 139 11.12 -15.71 6.59
C TYR A 139 10.39 -14.48 6.04
N ARG A 140 9.51 -14.64 5.04
CA ARG A 140 8.74 -13.52 4.48
C ARG A 140 7.43 -13.95 3.83
N THR A 141 6.51 -13.03 3.68
CA THR A 141 5.32 -13.16 2.82
C THR A 141 5.28 -11.98 1.85
N ILE A 142 5.02 -12.25 0.57
CA ILE A 142 4.89 -11.24 -0.48
C ILE A 142 3.49 -11.33 -1.08
N ILE A 143 2.77 -10.22 -1.12
CA ILE A 143 1.47 -10.08 -1.78
C ILE A 143 1.62 -9.03 -2.89
N SER A 144 1.46 -9.42 -4.15
CA SER A 144 1.63 -8.52 -5.30
C SER A 144 0.31 -8.34 -6.05
N TYR A 145 -0.13 -7.09 -6.16
CA TYR A 145 -1.22 -6.65 -7.02
C TYR A 145 -0.61 -6.27 -8.37
N ILE A 146 -1.06 -6.89 -9.46
CA ILE A 146 -0.51 -6.75 -10.81
C ILE A 146 -1.58 -6.17 -11.73
N THR A 147 -1.30 -4.99 -12.29
CA THR A 147 -2.15 -4.29 -13.27
C THR A 147 -3.60 -4.12 -12.82
N VAL A 148 -3.82 -3.91 -11.51
CA VAL A 148 -5.16 -3.78 -10.94
C VAL A 148 -5.69 -2.37 -11.21
N PRO A 149 -6.77 -2.22 -11.99
CA PRO A 149 -7.32 -0.92 -12.31
C PRO A 149 -8.16 -0.37 -11.14
N PHE A 150 -8.41 0.93 -11.15
CA PHE A 150 -9.44 1.53 -10.30
C PHE A 150 -10.82 1.13 -10.81
N TRP A 151 -11.78 1.04 -9.90
CA TRP A 151 -13.19 0.98 -10.25
C TRP A 151 -13.61 2.23 -11.03
N ASN A 152 -14.51 2.07 -12.00
CA ASN A 152 -15.06 3.19 -12.74
C ASN A 152 -16.56 2.95 -13.00
N SER A 153 -17.37 3.99 -12.89
CA SER A 153 -18.80 3.89 -13.19
C SER A 153 -19.10 3.72 -14.69
N ALA A 154 -18.20 4.18 -15.56
CA ALA A 154 -18.34 4.08 -17.01
C ALA A 154 -17.78 2.75 -17.55
N PRO A 155 -18.37 2.15 -18.61
CA PRO A 155 -17.83 0.97 -19.27
C PRO A 155 -16.36 1.17 -19.69
N PRO A 156 -15.47 0.17 -19.52
CA PRO A 156 -15.74 -1.23 -19.13
C PRO A 156 -15.86 -1.47 -17.62
N SER A 157 -16.14 -0.43 -16.83
CA SER A 157 -16.29 -0.44 -15.37
C SER A 157 -14.98 -0.50 -14.57
N TYR A 158 -13.87 -0.17 -15.23
CA TYR A 158 -12.58 0.02 -14.60
C TYR A 158 -11.68 0.92 -15.47
N ALA A 159 -10.70 1.59 -14.85
CA ALA A 159 -9.74 2.44 -15.54
C ALA A 159 -8.38 2.50 -14.84
N GLY A 160 -7.32 2.82 -15.59
CA GLY A 160 -5.97 2.84 -15.06
C GLY A 160 -5.38 1.45 -14.88
N SER A 161 -4.26 1.39 -14.18
CA SER A 161 -3.50 0.17 -13.93
C SER A 161 -2.49 0.44 -12.83
N ASN A 162 -2.53 -0.37 -11.78
CA ASN A 162 -1.66 -0.23 -10.63
C ASN A 162 -0.96 -1.56 -10.34
N THR A 163 0.36 -1.50 -10.17
CA THR A 163 1.19 -2.65 -9.83
C THR A 163 2.02 -2.31 -8.60
N PHE A 164 1.73 -2.98 -7.49
CA PHE A 164 2.37 -2.75 -6.20
C PHE A 164 2.43 -4.04 -5.40
N GLN A 165 3.30 -4.10 -4.40
CA GLN A 165 3.46 -5.28 -3.56
C GLN A 165 3.68 -4.92 -2.10
N ILE A 166 3.23 -5.81 -1.22
CA ILE A 166 3.44 -5.79 0.23
C ILE A 166 4.40 -6.93 0.55
N ILE A 167 5.49 -6.62 1.23
CA ILE A 167 6.45 -7.60 1.74
C ILE A 167 6.43 -7.52 3.26
N LEU A 168 6.05 -8.62 3.89
CA LEU A 168 6.16 -8.83 5.32
C LEU A 168 7.44 -9.58 5.59
N ASP A 169 8.44 -8.93 6.17
CA ASP A 169 9.62 -9.63 6.69
C ASP A 169 9.28 -10.17 8.10
N LYS A 170 9.42 -11.48 8.28
CA LYS A 170 9.04 -12.16 9.52
C LYS A 170 10.21 -12.28 10.50
N LEU A 171 11.42 -11.97 10.06
CA LEU A 171 12.62 -12.00 10.89
C LEU A 171 12.83 -10.69 11.64
N ASP A 172 12.65 -9.55 10.95
CA ASP A 172 12.85 -8.22 11.53
C ASP A 172 11.56 -7.41 11.70
N SER A 173 10.41 -7.99 11.35
CA SER A 173 9.08 -7.39 11.47
C SER A 173 8.85 -6.16 10.58
N THR A 174 9.74 -5.90 9.62
CA THR A 174 9.55 -4.78 8.70
C THR A 174 8.45 -5.09 7.69
N ILE A 175 7.73 -4.03 7.31
CA ILE A 175 6.72 -4.07 6.26
C ILE A 175 7.21 -3.16 5.15
N THR A 176 7.49 -3.72 3.97
CA THR A 176 7.90 -2.94 2.80
C THR A 176 6.78 -2.92 1.77
N ILE A 177 6.41 -1.74 1.30
CA ILE A 177 5.45 -1.53 0.22
C ILE A 177 6.21 -0.97 -0.96
N GLN A 178 6.07 -1.58 -2.13
CA GLN A 178 6.77 -1.16 -3.35
C GLN A 178 5.81 -0.92 -4.49
N TYR A 179 6.07 0.10 -5.30
CA TYR A 179 5.21 0.53 -6.41
C TYR A 179 5.97 0.48 -7.72
N GLN A 180 5.54 -0.41 -8.62
CA GLN A 180 6.13 -0.57 -9.94
C GLN A 180 5.37 0.22 -11.01
N ASN A 181 4.06 0.40 -10.85
CA ASN A 181 3.25 1.17 -11.79
C ASN A 181 2.07 1.82 -11.09
N GLN A 182 1.76 3.06 -11.44
CA GLN A 182 0.56 3.77 -11.03
C GLN A 182 0.08 4.60 -12.23
N THR A 183 -1.12 4.29 -12.71
CA THR A 183 -1.77 5.05 -13.79
C THR A 183 -3.26 5.15 -13.53
N GLY A 184 -3.86 6.27 -13.98
CA GLY A 184 -5.26 6.57 -13.71
C GLY A 184 -5.47 7.26 -12.37
N LEU A 185 -6.73 7.57 -12.08
CA LEU A 185 -7.16 8.29 -10.89
C LEU A 185 -8.32 7.54 -10.25
N THR A 186 -8.41 7.57 -8.92
CA THR A 186 -9.63 7.15 -8.22
C THR A 186 -10.75 8.16 -8.49
N ASN A 187 -12.00 7.75 -8.30
CA ASN A 187 -13.14 8.65 -8.56
C ASN A 187 -13.30 9.75 -7.51
N ASN A 188 -12.85 9.50 -6.27
CA ASN A 188 -13.15 10.37 -5.13
C ASN A 188 -11.91 10.99 -4.46
N ASN A 189 -10.70 10.76 -4.99
CA ASN A 189 -9.45 11.01 -4.26
C ASN A 189 -9.54 10.36 -2.88
N ASP A 190 -9.50 9.04 -2.87
CA ASP A 190 -9.70 8.20 -1.70
C ASP A 190 -8.63 7.09 -1.73
N LEU A 191 -7.37 7.51 -1.64
CA LEU A 191 -6.21 6.62 -1.67
C LEU A 191 -5.46 6.73 -0.36
N LEU A 192 -5.24 5.61 0.33
CA LEU A 192 -4.53 5.56 1.61
C LEU A 192 -3.31 4.65 1.55
N ILE A 193 -2.25 5.11 2.20
CA ILE A 193 -1.05 4.31 2.46
C ILE A 193 -0.74 4.41 3.94
N GLY A 194 -0.60 3.28 4.63
CA GLY A 194 -0.34 3.26 6.05
C GLY A 194 -0.51 1.90 6.71
N ILE A 195 -0.38 1.89 8.03
CA ILE A 195 -0.58 0.72 8.88
C ILE A 195 -1.43 1.07 10.09
N GLU A 196 -2.32 0.18 10.50
CA GLU A 196 -3.22 0.40 11.62
C GLU A 196 -3.26 -0.81 12.57
N SER A 197 -3.17 -0.54 13.87
CA SER A 197 -3.18 -1.55 14.93
C SER A 197 -4.56 -2.20 15.12
N VAL A 198 -4.59 -3.29 15.88
CA VAL A 198 -5.82 -4.04 16.19
C VAL A 198 -6.93 -3.23 16.85
N ALA A 199 -6.58 -2.19 17.61
CA ALA A 199 -7.56 -1.32 18.27
C ALA A 199 -8.07 -0.20 17.35
N GLY A 200 -7.43 0.03 16.21
CA GLY A 200 -7.71 1.15 15.29
C GLY A 200 -7.38 2.53 15.85
N SER A 201 -6.93 2.64 17.10
CA SER A 201 -6.61 3.92 17.74
C SER A 201 -5.13 4.31 17.61
N ILE A 202 -4.30 3.40 17.08
CA ILE A 202 -2.86 3.58 16.86
C ILE A 202 -2.56 3.13 15.43
N GLY A 203 -1.79 3.94 14.71
CA GLY A 203 -1.48 3.72 13.31
C GLY A 203 -0.52 4.78 12.78
N LEU A 204 0.06 4.51 11.62
CA LEU A 204 0.84 5.46 10.84
C LEU A 204 0.21 5.58 9.46
N GLN A 205 -0.32 6.76 9.16
CA GLN A 205 -0.61 7.16 7.79
C GLN A 205 0.68 7.71 7.17
N HIS A 206 1.14 7.07 6.09
CA HIS A 206 2.14 7.66 5.23
C HIS A 206 1.51 8.81 4.44
N SER A 207 0.40 8.53 3.77
CA SER A 207 -0.30 9.50 2.94
C SER A 207 -1.78 9.19 2.77
N ALA A 208 -2.56 10.25 2.54
CA ALA A 208 -3.92 10.19 2.01
C ALA A 208 -3.97 11.05 0.74
N ASP A 209 -4.67 10.56 -0.27
CA ASP A 209 -4.96 11.22 -1.55
C ASP A 209 -3.72 11.62 -2.36
N ILE A 210 -2.61 10.94 -2.07
CA ILE A 210 -1.33 11.11 -2.76
C ILE A 210 -1.01 9.80 -3.46
N TYR A 211 -0.94 9.87 -4.78
CA TYR A 211 -0.61 8.72 -5.60
C TYR A 211 0.88 8.37 -5.46
N PRO A 212 1.22 7.10 -5.24
CA PRO A 212 2.61 6.69 -5.16
C PRO A 212 3.32 6.87 -6.51
N THR A 213 4.58 7.28 -6.46
CA THR A 213 5.42 7.38 -7.66
C THR A 213 5.89 6.00 -8.11
N VAL A 214 6.22 5.87 -9.40
CA VAL A 214 6.83 4.66 -9.97
C VAL A 214 8.23 4.44 -9.41
N ASP A 215 8.64 3.17 -9.28
CA ASP A 215 9.94 2.73 -8.75
C ASP A 215 10.22 3.27 -7.33
N HIS A 216 9.18 3.24 -6.50
CA HIS A 216 9.19 3.78 -5.15
C HIS A 216 8.97 2.70 -4.10
N ALA A 217 9.57 2.87 -2.92
CA ALA A 217 9.40 1.97 -1.79
C ALA A 217 9.17 2.74 -0.48
N ILE A 218 8.32 2.19 0.38
CA ILE A 218 8.05 2.66 1.74
C ILE A 218 8.31 1.48 2.67
N ARG A 219 9.01 1.69 3.79
CA ARG A 219 9.23 0.67 4.81
C ARG A 219 8.79 1.18 6.17
N PHE A 220 7.98 0.36 6.83
CA PHE A 220 7.60 0.53 8.23
C PHE A 220 8.51 -0.34 9.09
N TYR A 221 8.96 0.22 10.21
CA TYR A 221 9.89 -0.40 11.14
C TYR A 221 9.22 -0.52 12.50
N MET A 222 9.16 -1.74 13.03
CA MET A 222 8.83 -1.98 14.43
C MET A 222 9.94 -1.36 15.32
N PRO A 223 9.62 -0.79 16.50
CA PRO A 223 10.66 -0.31 17.40
C PRO A 223 11.58 -1.45 17.82
N THR A 224 12.88 -1.15 17.90
CA THR A 224 13.85 -2.07 18.50
C THR A 224 13.57 -2.21 19.99
N GLU A 225 13.48 -3.44 20.50
CA GLU A 225 13.47 -3.65 21.95
C GLU A 225 14.78 -3.09 22.54
N THR A 226 14.64 -2.16 23.49
CA THR A 226 15.76 -1.53 24.22
C THR A 226 16.18 -2.35 25.42
#